data_AF-A0A7K3H4I8-F1
#
_entry.id   AF-A0A7K3H4I8-F1
#
_cell.length_a   1.000
_cell.length_b   1.000
_cell.length_c   1.000
_cell.angle_alpha   90.00
_cell.angle_beta   90.00
_cell.angle_gamma   90.00
#
_symmetry.space_group_name_H-M   'P 1'
#
loop_
_entity.id
_entity.type
_entity.pdbx_description
1 polymer ?
#
loop_
_entity_poly.entity_id
_entity_poly.type
_entity_poly.pdbx_seq_one_letter_code
_entity_poly.pdbx_strand_id
1 'polypeptide(L)'
;MTGGPAADAAERERRARAALTRIVEPGDELAGRWLRERGPVALLRLFLGRGRAPSEVSEERMAGYRARAAGADPEAALRAAEAAGIRFVCPGDQEWPGQLDDLGDARPLGLWVRGRPSLRLWALRSVAVVGARACTDYGAHAATALGAGLAERG
;
A
#
# COMPACT_ATOMS: atom_id res chain seq x y z
N MET A 1 -9.38 9.06 28.27
CA MET A 1 -9.70 9.26 26.85
C MET A 1 -9.81 7.90 26.18
N THR A 2 -10.96 7.26 26.28
CA THR A 2 -11.26 5.97 25.64
C THR A 2 -11.87 6.26 24.26
N GLY A 3 -11.17 5.87 23.20
CA GLY A 3 -11.74 5.89 21.85
C GLY A 3 -13.00 5.03 21.80
N GLY A 4 -14.03 5.50 21.10
CA GLY A 4 -15.26 4.72 20.95
C GLY A 4 -15.02 3.43 20.15
N PRO A 5 -15.93 2.44 20.22
CA PRO A 5 -15.79 1.14 19.56
C PRO A 5 -15.54 1.21 18.04
N ALA A 6 -15.98 2.30 17.38
CA ALA A 6 -15.71 2.58 15.97
C ALA A 6 -14.25 3.00 15.70
N ALA A 7 -13.65 3.79 16.59
CA ALA A 7 -12.24 4.20 16.47
C ALA A 7 -11.33 2.97 16.61
N ASP A 8 -11.65 2.08 17.56
CA ASP A 8 -10.92 0.83 17.73
C ASP A 8 -11.07 -0.10 16.52
N ALA A 9 -12.24 -0.10 15.86
CA ALA A 9 -12.44 -0.86 14.63
C ALA A 9 -11.59 -0.33 13.48
N ALA A 10 -11.59 0.99 13.26
CA ALA A 10 -10.76 1.63 12.23
C ALA A 10 -9.27 1.38 12.45
N GLU A 11 -8.81 1.45 13.71
CA GLU A 11 -7.42 1.17 14.05
C GLU A 11 -7.03 -0.30 13.80
N ARG A 12 -7.93 -1.25 14.11
CA ARG A 12 -7.72 -2.66 13.77
C ARG A 12 -7.63 -2.88 12.25
N GLU A 13 -8.46 -2.20 11.47
CA GLU A 13 -8.39 -2.28 10.01
C GLU A 13 -7.10 -1.70 9.46
N ARG A 14 -6.65 -0.55 9.99
CA ARG A 14 -5.36 0.07 9.64
C ARG A 14 -4.20 -0.89 9.89
N ARG A 15 -4.13 -1.47 11.09
CA ARG A 15 -3.09 -2.46 11.46
C ARG A 15 -3.13 -3.68 10.55
N ALA A 16 -4.32 -4.19 10.24
CA ALA A 16 -4.47 -5.33 9.34
C ALA A 16 -3.99 -4.99 7.91
N ARG A 17 -4.31 -3.81 7.38
CA ARG A 17 -3.79 -3.35 6.08
C ARG A 17 -2.27 -3.21 6.08
N ALA A 18 -1.70 -2.62 7.12
CA ALA A 18 -0.25 -2.50 7.27
C ALA A 18 0.43 -3.88 7.24
N ALA A 19 -0.12 -4.87 7.95
CA ALA A 19 0.34 -6.26 7.90
C ALA A 19 0.28 -6.83 6.48
N LEU A 20 -0.85 -6.65 5.81
CA LEU A 20 -1.09 -7.20 4.48
C LEU A 20 -0.12 -6.62 3.43
N THR A 21 0.37 -5.38 3.58
CA THR A 21 1.40 -4.82 2.68
C THR A 21 2.74 -5.58 2.72
N ARG A 22 2.97 -6.41 3.74
CA ARG A 22 4.14 -7.30 3.84
C ARG A 22 3.87 -8.70 3.27
N ILE A 23 2.60 -9.06 3.12
CA ILE A 23 2.14 -10.42 2.79
C ILE A 23 1.68 -10.52 1.34
N VAL A 24 1.16 -9.43 0.77
CA VAL A 24 0.57 -9.40 -0.56
C VAL A 24 1.51 -8.67 -1.51
N GLU A 25 1.71 -9.20 -2.71
CA GLU A 25 2.50 -8.50 -3.72
C GLU A 25 1.73 -7.27 -4.26
N PRO A 26 2.42 -6.16 -4.58
CA PRO A 26 1.78 -5.03 -5.24
C PRO A 26 1.07 -5.45 -6.53
N GLY A 27 -0.19 -5.04 -6.70
CA GLY A 27 -0.99 -5.36 -7.89
C GLY A 27 -1.64 -6.76 -7.88
N ASP A 28 -1.58 -7.50 -6.77
CA ASP A 28 -2.24 -8.80 -6.64
C ASP A 28 -3.78 -8.67 -6.58
N GLU A 29 -4.42 -8.75 -7.75
CA GLU A 29 -5.87 -8.58 -7.92
C GLU A 29 -6.71 -9.59 -7.12
N LEU A 30 -6.21 -10.81 -6.91
CA LEU A 30 -6.94 -11.81 -6.12
C LEU A 30 -7.01 -11.40 -4.65
N ALA A 31 -5.88 -10.98 -4.09
CA ALA A 31 -5.82 -10.50 -2.72
C ALA A 31 -6.62 -9.19 -2.55
N GLY A 32 -6.59 -8.30 -3.54
CA GLY A 32 -7.40 -7.08 -3.54
C GLY A 32 -8.90 -7.35 -3.63
N ARG A 33 -9.34 -8.33 -4.44
CA ARG A 33 -10.73 -8.80 -4.45
C ARG A 33 -11.17 -9.32 -3.10
N TRP A 34 -10.38 -10.20 -2.48
CA TRP A 34 -10.71 -10.72 -1.15
C TRP A 34 -10.69 -9.66 -0.07
N LEU A 35 -9.83 -8.64 -0.19
CA LEU A 35 -9.83 -7.48 0.69
C LEU A 35 -11.17 -6.75 0.58
N ARG A 36 -11.66 -6.52 -0.64
CA ARG A 36 -12.95 -5.85 -0.91
C ARG A 36 -14.13 -6.67 -0.38
N GLU A 37 -14.12 -7.98 -0.56
CA GLU A 37 -15.22 -8.87 -0.16
C GLU A 37 -15.27 -9.16 1.35
N ARG A 38 -14.10 -9.27 2.01
CA ARG A 38 -14.00 -9.77 3.40
C ARG A 38 -13.55 -8.70 4.39
N GLY A 39 -12.93 -7.64 3.91
CA GLY A 39 -12.24 -6.65 4.74
C GLY A 39 -10.83 -7.08 5.17
N PRO A 40 -10.00 -6.13 5.63
CA PRO A 40 -8.59 -6.35 5.92
C PRO A 40 -8.35 -7.32 7.08
N VAL A 41 -9.15 -7.23 8.15
CA VAL A 41 -8.98 -8.08 9.34
C VAL A 41 -9.26 -9.54 9.01
N ALA A 42 -10.35 -9.82 8.28
CA ALA A 42 -10.70 -11.19 7.90
C ALA A 42 -9.69 -11.79 6.92
N LEU A 43 -9.20 -10.99 5.96
CA LEU A 43 -8.17 -11.40 5.02
C LEU A 43 -6.85 -11.74 5.73
N LEU A 44 -6.40 -10.90 6.66
CA LEU A 44 -5.20 -11.18 7.46
C LEU A 44 -5.36 -12.48 8.26
N ARG A 45 -6.52 -12.69 8.89
CA ARG A 45 -6.80 -13.93 9.62
C ARG A 45 -6.74 -15.16 8.72
N LEU A 46 -7.22 -15.05 7.48
CA LEU A 46 -7.13 -16.14 6.50
C LEU A 46 -5.66 -16.49 6.20
N PHE A 47 -4.80 -15.51 5.96
CA PHE A 47 -3.37 -15.73 5.70
C PHE A 47 -2.60 -16.23 6.92
N LEU A 48 -3.07 -15.94 8.14
CA LEU A 48 -2.56 -16.53 9.38
C LEU A 48 -3.08 -17.95 9.65
N GLY A 49 -3.80 -18.56 8.71
CA GLY A 49 -4.36 -19.91 8.86
C GLY A 49 -5.58 -19.99 9.78
N ARG A 50 -6.17 -18.85 10.16
CA ARG A 50 -7.32 -18.77 11.08
C ARG A 50 -8.66 -18.65 10.35
N GLY A 51 -8.75 -19.23 9.15
CA GLY A 51 -9.93 -19.20 8.29
C GLY A 51 -9.85 -20.23 7.15
N ARG A 52 -11.00 -20.48 6.51
CA ARG A 52 -11.08 -21.40 5.37
C ARG A 52 -10.69 -20.67 4.08
N ALA A 53 -9.68 -21.21 3.39
CA ALA A 53 -9.30 -20.74 2.06
C ALA A 53 -10.43 -21.05 1.06
N PRO A 54 -10.73 -20.11 0.13
CA PRO A 54 -11.61 -20.39 -0.99
C PRO A 54 -11.05 -21.53 -1.85
N SER A 55 -11.94 -22.39 -2.36
CA SER A 55 -11.57 -23.58 -3.14
C SER A 55 -10.93 -23.25 -4.50
N GLU A 56 -11.12 -22.02 -4.98
CA GLU A 56 -10.69 -21.54 -6.29
C GLU A 56 -9.18 -21.22 -6.35
N VAL A 57 -8.48 -21.27 -5.22
CA VAL A 57 -7.06 -20.87 -5.13
C VAL A 57 -6.17 -22.08 -4.90
N SER A 58 -5.08 -22.14 -5.67
CA SER A 58 -4.11 -23.22 -5.53
C SER A 58 -3.48 -23.25 -4.14
N GLU A 59 -3.23 -24.46 -3.64
CA GLU A 59 -2.54 -24.67 -2.36
C GLU A 59 -1.15 -24.00 -2.35
N GLU A 60 -0.44 -23.99 -3.49
CA GLU A 60 0.84 -23.32 -3.63
C GLU A 60 0.74 -21.81 -3.40
N ARG A 61 -0.24 -21.13 -4.03
CA ARG A 61 -0.44 -19.68 -3.84
C ARG A 61 -0.83 -19.36 -2.41
N MET A 62 -1.69 -20.19 -1.81
CA MET A 62 -2.08 -20.05 -0.41
C MET A 62 -0.90 -20.27 0.54
N ALA A 63 -0.04 -21.24 0.27
CA ALA A 63 1.20 -21.47 1.01
C ALA A 63 2.15 -20.26 0.91
N GLY A 64 2.25 -19.62 -0.26
CA GLY A 64 3.03 -18.40 -0.46
C GLY A 64 2.56 -17.21 0.39
N TYR A 65 1.24 -17.01 0.54
CA TYR A 65 0.73 -15.99 1.48
C TYR A 65 1.03 -16.36 2.93
N ARG A 66 0.80 -17.62 3.33
CA ARG A 66 1.03 -18.09 4.71
C ARG A 66 2.51 -17.99 5.11
N ALA A 67 3.42 -18.33 4.21
CA ALA A 67 4.86 -18.22 4.45
C ALA A 67 5.28 -16.77 4.73
N ARG A 68 4.79 -15.81 3.93
CA ARG A 68 5.02 -14.38 4.17
C ARG A 68 4.33 -13.87 5.44
N ALA A 69 3.13 -14.38 5.74
CA ALA A 69 2.39 -14.03 6.95
C ALA A 69 3.08 -14.50 8.24
N ALA A 70 3.76 -15.64 8.21
CA ALA A 70 4.48 -16.17 9.38
C ALA A 70 5.59 -15.22 9.88
N GLY A 71 6.18 -14.42 8.98
CA GLY A 71 7.20 -13.41 9.32
C GLY A 71 6.66 -11.98 9.45
N ALA A 72 5.36 -11.75 9.27
CA ALA A 72 4.78 -10.42 9.31
C ALA A 72 4.38 -10.03 10.75
N ASP A 73 5.15 -9.14 11.38
CA ASP A 73 4.74 -8.44 12.60
C ASP A 73 4.30 -7.00 12.25
N PRO A 74 2.97 -6.75 12.12
CA PRO A 74 2.46 -5.43 11.79
C PRO A 74 2.78 -4.37 12.84
N GLU A 75 2.82 -4.75 14.12
CA GLU A 75 3.09 -3.80 15.20
C GLU A 75 4.56 -3.38 15.19
N ALA A 76 5.48 -4.32 14.96
CA ALA A 76 6.88 -4.00 14.78
C ALA A 76 7.11 -3.14 13.53
N ALA A 77 6.44 -3.43 12.42
CA ALA A 77 6.54 -2.64 11.19
C ALA A 77 6.05 -1.20 11.39
N LEU A 78 4.90 -1.00 12.07
CA LEU A 78 4.37 0.32 12.37
C LEU A 78 5.31 1.11 13.30
N ARG A 79 5.84 0.48 14.36
CA ARG A 79 6.83 1.12 15.25
C ARG A 79 8.11 1.48 14.51
N ALA A 80 8.62 0.59 13.66
CA ALA A 80 9.82 0.85 12.87
C ALA A 80 9.61 1.99 11.86
N ALA A 81 8.43 2.04 11.23
CA ALA A 81 8.05 3.12 10.33
C ALA A 81 7.98 4.46 11.08
N GLU A 82 7.30 4.51 12.23
CA GLU A 82 7.20 5.72 13.06
C GLU A 82 8.57 6.23 13.48
N ALA A 83 9.45 5.34 13.98
CA ALA A 83 10.83 5.68 14.35
C ALA A 83 11.66 6.22 13.17
N ALA A 84 11.32 5.82 11.94
CA ALA A 84 11.96 6.29 10.72
C ALA A 84 11.27 7.53 10.08
N GLY A 85 10.27 8.12 10.74
CA GLY A 85 9.50 9.25 10.22
C GLY A 85 8.64 8.87 8.99
N ILE A 86 8.24 7.60 8.92
CA ILE A 86 7.37 7.05 7.87
C ILE A 86 5.98 6.86 8.46
N ARG A 87 4.95 7.33 7.75
CA ARG A 87 3.55 7.12 8.12
C ARG A 87 2.88 6.13 7.17
N PHE A 88 1.85 5.47 7.67
CA PHE A 88 1.03 4.56 6.87
C PHE A 88 -0.28 5.26 6.47
N VAL A 89 -0.51 5.39 5.17
CA VAL A 89 -1.71 6.00 4.57
C VAL A 89 -2.52 4.90 3.88
N CYS A 90 -3.79 4.72 4.24
CA CYS A 90 -4.67 3.72 3.64
C CYS A 90 -5.90 4.34 2.96
N PRO A 91 -6.60 3.60 2.09
CA PRO A 91 -7.86 4.07 1.51
C PRO A 91 -8.84 4.53 2.59
N GLY A 92 -9.40 5.74 2.42
CA GLY A 92 -10.26 6.41 3.41
C GLY A 92 -9.53 7.45 4.28
N ASP A 93 -8.20 7.45 4.31
CA ASP A 93 -7.43 8.52 4.95
C ASP A 93 -7.51 9.82 4.12
N GLN A 94 -7.47 10.98 4.79
CA GLN A 94 -7.53 12.29 4.10
C GLN A 94 -6.39 12.50 3.09
N GLU A 95 -5.23 11.88 3.35
CA GLU A 95 -4.03 11.96 2.50
C GLU A 95 -4.02 10.94 1.34
N TRP A 96 -5.02 10.05 1.25
CA TRP A 96 -5.09 9.05 0.20
C TRP A 96 -5.24 9.70 -1.19
N PRO A 97 -4.39 9.38 -2.17
CA PRO A 97 -4.57 9.79 -3.56
C PRO A 97 -5.72 9.01 -4.20
N GLY A 98 -6.88 9.66 -4.37
CA GLY A 98 -8.08 9.03 -4.91
C GLY A 98 -7.91 8.40 -6.29
N GLN A 99 -6.98 8.88 -7.12
CA GLN A 99 -6.69 8.29 -8.43
C GLN A 99 -6.19 6.84 -8.34
N LEU A 100 -5.66 6.41 -7.19
CA LEU A 100 -5.29 5.00 -6.99
C LEU A 100 -6.51 4.08 -6.88
N ASP A 101 -7.71 4.63 -6.65
CA ASP A 101 -8.94 3.86 -6.59
C ASP A 101 -9.37 3.35 -7.97
N ASP A 102 -8.93 4.00 -9.05
CA ASP A 102 -9.18 3.57 -10.43
C ASP A 102 -8.53 2.23 -10.77
N LEU A 103 -7.55 1.78 -9.98
CA LEU A 103 -6.89 0.47 -10.11
C LEU A 103 -7.77 -0.69 -9.63
N GLY A 104 -8.92 -0.43 -9.01
CA GLY A 104 -9.88 -1.47 -8.59
C GLY A 104 -9.24 -2.50 -7.65
N ASP A 105 -9.37 -3.79 -7.99
CA ASP A 105 -8.80 -4.89 -7.20
C ASP A 105 -7.24 -4.91 -7.25
N ALA A 106 -6.59 -4.21 -8.20
CA ALA A 106 -5.13 -4.03 -8.21
C ALA A 106 -4.64 -2.85 -7.34
N ARG A 107 -5.55 -2.09 -6.73
CA ARG A 107 -5.21 -0.94 -5.88
C ARG A 107 -4.29 -1.34 -4.72
N PRO A 108 -3.28 -0.52 -4.38
CA PRO A 108 -2.46 -0.75 -3.18
C PRO A 108 -3.29 -0.85 -1.90
N LEU A 109 -2.94 -1.80 -1.02
CA LEU A 109 -3.64 -1.99 0.26
C LEU A 109 -3.44 -0.83 1.25
N GLY A 110 -2.33 -0.11 1.07
CA GLY A 110 -1.91 1.10 1.76
C GLY A 110 -0.52 1.53 1.27
N LEU A 111 -0.10 2.74 1.64
CA LEU A 111 1.17 3.35 1.25
C LEU A 111 2.00 3.70 2.49
N TRP A 112 3.30 3.39 2.42
CA TRP A 112 4.28 3.83 3.41
C TRP A 112 4.94 5.10 2.90
N VAL A 113 4.69 6.22 3.56
CA VAL A 113 5.07 7.56 3.08
C VAL A 113 6.09 8.18 4.03
N ARG A 114 7.25 8.56 3.49
CA ARG A 114 8.26 9.34 4.21
C ARG A 114 8.16 10.82 3.81
N GLY A 115 8.19 11.71 4.79
CA GLY A 115 8.09 13.17 4.59
C GLY A 115 6.90 13.77 5.33
N ARG A 116 6.71 15.09 5.25
CA ARG A 116 5.60 15.81 5.92
C ARG A 116 4.47 16.27 5.00
N PRO A 117 4.70 16.62 3.72
CA PRO A 117 3.64 17.13 2.85
C PRO A 117 2.52 16.11 2.64
N SER A 118 1.29 16.61 2.48
CA SER A 118 0.12 15.78 2.17
C SER A 118 0.30 15.09 0.82
N LEU A 119 0.26 13.76 0.83
CA LEU A 119 0.47 12.96 -0.39
C LEU A 119 -0.61 13.26 -1.44
N ARG A 120 -1.88 13.36 -1.01
CA ARG A 120 -3.00 13.75 -1.86
C ARG A 120 -2.75 15.07 -2.59
N LEU A 121 -2.26 16.10 -1.89
CA LEU A 121 -2.04 17.42 -2.51
C LEU A 121 -0.92 17.36 -3.56
N TRP A 122 0.15 16.61 -3.29
CA TRP A 122 1.24 16.43 -4.25
C TRP A 122 0.81 15.62 -5.47
N ALA A 123 -0.04 14.61 -5.28
CA ALA A 123 -0.54 13.79 -6.39
C ALA A 123 -1.37 14.58 -7.40
N LEU A 124 -2.05 15.67 -6.99
CA LEU A 124 -2.92 16.47 -7.86
C LEU A 124 -2.19 17.18 -9.01
N ARG A 125 -0.93 17.58 -8.78
CA ARG A 125 -0.11 18.31 -9.76
C ARG A 125 1.23 17.60 -9.92
N SER A 126 1.14 16.32 -10.28
CA SER A 126 2.32 15.47 -10.46
C SER A 126 2.36 14.90 -11.86
N VAL A 127 3.57 14.74 -12.38
CA VAL A 127 3.84 14.09 -13.66
C VAL A 127 4.86 12.99 -13.42
N ALA A 128 4.58 11.79 -13.92
CA ALA A 128 5.55 10.70 -13.91
C ALA A 128 6.47 10.82 -15.13
N VAL A 129 7.78 10.92 -14.89
CA VAL A 129 8.81 10.85 -15.94
C VAL A 129 9.49 9.50 -15.83
N VAL A 130 9.30 8.64 -16.82
CA VAL A 130 9.85 7.28 -16.88
C VAL A 130 10.69 7.09 -18.14
N GLY A 131 11.69 6.21 -18.09
CA GLY A 131 12.60 5.98 -19.22
C GLY A 131 13.43 4.71 -19.06
N ALA A 132 14.34 4.48 -20.01
CA ALA A 132 15.22 3.31 -20.00
C ALA A 132 16.22 3.36 -18.83
N ARG A 133 16.45 2.23 -18.17
CA ARG A 133 17.44 2.11 -17.07
C ARG A 133 18.87 2.34 -17.55
N ALA A 134 19.19 1.90 -18.76
CA ALA A 134 20.44 2.20 -19.48
C ALA A 134 20.15 3.26 -20.55
N CYS A 135 19.93 4.50 -20.10
CA CYS A 135 19.69 5.62 -21.02
C CYS A 135 20.99 6.11 -21.66
N THR A 136 20.86 6.78 -22.81
CA THR A 136 21.95 7.54 -23.42
C THR A 136 22.15 8.87 -22.68
N ASP A 137 23.28 9.52 -22.89
CA ASP A 137 23.54 10.87 -22.34
C ASP A 137 22.45 11.88 -22.75
N TYR A 138 21.96 11.78 -23.98
CA TYR A 138 20.82 12.58 -24.44
C TYR A 138 19.55 12.30 -23.63
N GLY A 139 19.25 11.03 -23.35
CA GLY A 139 18.10 10.64 -22.53
C GLY A 139 18.18 11.20 -21.11
N ALA A 140 19.37 11.14 -20.48
CA ALA A 140 19.63 11.75 -19.19
C ALA A 140 19.43 13.28 -19.22
N HIS A 141 19.94 13.94 -20.26
CA HIS A 141 19.78 15.38 -20.42
C HIS A 141 18.32 15.80 -20.60
N ALA A 142 17.58 15.10 -21.46
CA ALA A 142 16.16 15.35 -21.70
C ALA A 142 15.32 15.16 -20.42
N ALA A 143 15.55 14.09 -19.65
CA ALA A 143 14.87 13.85 -18.38
C ALA A 143 15.16 14.96 -17.36
N THR A 144 16.41 15.45 -17.32
CA THR A 144 16.81 16.57 -16.44
C THR A 144 16.10 17.86 -16.82
N ALA A 145 16.07 18.21 -18.12
CA ALA A 145 15.40 19.40 -18.60
C ALA A 145 13.88 19.37 -18.33
N LEU A 146 13.24 18.22 -18.53
CA LEU A 146 11.83 18.01 -18.20
C LEU A 146 11.59 18.17 -16.70
N GLY A 147 12.42 17.54 -15.86
CA GLY A 147 12.29 17.63 -14.40
C GLY A 147 12.42 19.06 -13.87
N ALA A 148 13.43 19.80 -14.35
CA ALA A 148 13.62 21.20 -13.98
C ALA A 148 12.46 22.09 -14.45
N GLY A 149 12.08 21.97 -15.73
CA GLY A 149 11.01 22.78 -16.30
C GLY A 149 9.65 22.53 -15.66
N LEU A 150 9.34 21.29 -15.24
CA LEU A 150 8.13 20.97 -14.48
C LEU A 150 8.21 21.55 -13.06
N ALA A 151 9.34 21.40 -12.36
CA ALA A 151 9.52 21.93 -11.01
C ALA A 151 9.37 23.46 -10.95
N GLU A 152 9.84 24.18 -11.97
CA GLU A 152 9.68 25.64 -12.09
C GLU A 152 8.24 26.08 -12.31
N ARG A 153 7.38 25.20 -12.86
CA ARG A 153 6.01 25.53 -13.29
C ARG A 153 4.91 24.99 -12.36
N GLY A 154 5.24 24.07 -11.45
CA GLY A 154 4.32 23.48 -10.47
C GLY A 154 3.31 22.53 -11.10
#